data_AF-A0A645HNN5-F1
#
_entry.id   AF-A0A645HNN5-F1
#
_cell.length_a   1.000
_cell.length_b   1.000
_cell.length_c   1.000
_cell.angle_alpha   90.00
_cell.angle_beta   90.00
_cell.angle_gamma   90.00
#
_symmetry.space_group_name_H-M   'P 1'
#
loop_
_entity.id
_entity.type
_entity.pdbx_description
1 polymer ?
#
loop_
_entity_poly.entity_id
_entity_poly.type
_entity_poly.pdbx_seq_one_letter_code
_entity_poly.pdbx_strand_id
1 'polypeptide(L)'
;MVKGGRCSSAAALGANLLSLKPCIEVVNGSMRVCKKYRGSFERCIQAYIRERLSKHDIWTDRLFITYTAVPPSVLQAVLETVNECAHFSHIYETRAGCTVSCHCGPGTLGILFIRGKNPFGFEIE
;
A
#
# COMPACT_ATOMS: atom_id res chain seq x y z
N MET A 1 -12.94 5.95 -6.84
CA MET A 1 -12.91 4.56 -6.35
C MET A 1 -14.33 4.05 -6.21
N VAL A 2 -15.16 4.76 -5.44
CA VAL A 2 -16.62 4.55 -5.36
C VAL A 2 -17.33 4.89 -6.67
N LYS A 3 -17.18 6.14 -7.15
CA LYS A 3 -17.80 6.60 -8.42
C LYS A 3 -17.31 5.85 -9.66
N GLY A 4 -16.19 5.14 -9.56
CA GLY A 4 -15.62 4.35 -10.66
C GLY A 4 -16.00 2.87 -10.62
N GLY A 5 -16.86 2.43 -9.69
CA GLY A 5 -17.33 1.04 -9.59
C GLY A 5 -16.28 0.01 -9.14
N ARG A 6 -15.01 0.38 -9.06
CA ARG A 6 -13.89 -0.54 -8.78
C ARG A 6 -13.86 -1.06 -7.34
N CYS A 7 -14.55 -0.42 -6.39
CA CYS A 7 -14.66 -0.90 -5.02
C CYS A 7 -16.01 -0.51 -4.41
N SER A 8 -16.96 -1.46 -4.41
CA SER A 8 -18.32 -1.27 -3.89
C SER A 8 -18.35 -1.02 -2.38
N SER A 9 -17.44 -1.64 -1.61
CA SER A 9 -17.34 -1.46 -0.16
C SER A 9 -16.82 -0.08 0.26
N ALA A 10 -16.14 0.65 -0.64
CA ALA A 10 -15.70 2.02 -0.35
C ALA A 10 -16.89 3.01 -0.37
N ALA A 11 -18.03 2.65 -0.98
CA ALA A 11 -19.22 3.50 -1.09
C ALA A 11 -19.86 3.81 0.28
N ALA A 12 -19.66 2.93 1.26
CA ALA A 12 -20.17 3.08 2.62
C ALA A 12 -19.31 3.99 3.51
N LEU A 13 -18.18 4.50 3.00
CA LEU A 13 -17.34 5.46 3.72
C LEU A 13 -17.80 6.88 3.38
N GLY A 14 -18.84 7.32 4.09
CA GLY A 14 -19.23 8.73 4.12
C GLY A 14 -18.06 9.63 4.52
N ALA A 15 -18.19 10.93 4.20
CA ALA A 15 -17.15 11.93 4.40
C ALA A 15 -16.56 11.89 5.82
N ASN A 16 -15.29 11.45 5.94
CA ASN A 16 -14.34 11.75 7.01
C ASN A 16 -14.82 11.64 8.47
N LEU A 17 -15.90 10.91 8.77
CA LEU A 17 -16.62 11.07 10.05
C LEU A 17 -15.76 10.77 11.30
N LEU A 18 -14.64 10.05 11.17
CA LEU A 18 -13.81 9.58 12.29
C LEU A 18 -12.30 9.46 11.97
N SER A 19 -11.75 10.24 11.02
CA SER A 19 -10.34 10.14 10.59
C SER A 19 -9.90 8.72 10.20
N LEU A 20 -10.82 7.98 9.57
CA LEU A 20 -10.60 6.60 9.13
C LEU A 20 -9.98 6.58 7.73
N LYS A 21 -8.92 5.81 7.56
CA LYS A 21 -8.25 5.57 6.28
C LYS A 21 -8.50 4.12 5.85
N PRO A 22 -9.28 3.89 4.77
CA PRO A 22 -9.52 2.53 4.29
C PRO A 22 -8.24 1.92 3.74
N CYS A 23 -8.01 0.67 4.08
CA CYS A 23 -7.04 -0.19 3.44
C CYS A 23 -7.77 -1.07 2.43
N ILE A 24 -7.29 -1.07 1.20
CA ILE A 24 -7.84 -1.87 0.12
C ILE A 24 -6.80 -2.91 -0.29
N GLU A 25 -7.27 -4.13 -0.47
CA GLU A 25 -6.51 -5.23 -1.05
C GLU A 25 -7.17 -5.71 -2.33
N VAL A 26 -6.35 -6.21 -3.26
CA VAL A 26 -6.83 -6.96 -4.41
C VAL A 26 -6.85 -8.43 -4.03
N VAL A 27 -8.04 -9.02 -4.00
CA VAL A 27 -8.24 -10.44 -3.70
C VAL A 27 -8.99 -11.04 -4.89
N ASN A 28 -8.38 -12.05 -5.53
CA ASN A 28 -8.93 -12.72 -6.73
C ASN A 28 -9.38 -11.71 -7.81
N GLY A 29 -8.51 -10.75 -8.14
CA GLY A 29 -8.77 -9.73 -9.16
C GLY A 29 -9.75 -8.62 -8.75
N SER A 30 -10.31 -8.65 -7.55
CA SER A 30 -11.30 -7.67 -7.07
C SER A 30 -10.78 -6.84 -5.89
N MET A 31 -11.03 -5.53 -5.89
CA MET A 31 -10.65 -4.64 -4.79
C MET A 31 -11.66 -4.73 -3.64
N ARG A 32 -11.19 -5.03 -2.43
CA ARG A 32 -12.01 -5.10 -1.21
C ARG A 32 -11.42 -4.24 -0.11
N VAL A 33 -12.27 -3.55 0.66
CA VAL A 33 -11.84 -2.90 1.90
C VAL A 33 -11.62 -3.98 2.95
N CYS A 34 -10.37 -4.19 3.36
CA CYS A 34 -9.99 -5.24 4.30
C CYS A 34 -9.87 -4.72 5.73
N LYS A 35 -9.46 -3.47 5.90
CA LYS A 35 -9.23 -2.84 7.20
C LYS A 35 -9.46 -1.33 7.12
N LYS A 36 -9.66 -0.70 8.27
CA LYS A 36 -9.72 0.76 8.42
C LYS A 36 -8.70 1.16 9.48
N TYR A 37 -7.71 1.97 9.09
CA TYR A 37 -6.78 2.59 10.02
C TYR A 37 -7.36 3.89 10.54
N ARG A 38 -6.92 4.36 11.70
CA ARG A 38 -7.41 5.60 12.32
C ARG A 38 -6.24 6.49 12.73
N GLY A 39 -6.36 7.79 12.43
CA GLY A 39 -5.41 8.80 12.84
C GLY A 39 -4.85 9.61 11.68
N SER A 40 -3.69 10.23 11.89
CA SER A 40 -2.97 10.95 10.83
C SER A 40 -2.61 10.00 9.69
N PHE A 41 -2.44 10.55 8.48
CA PHE A 41 -2.07 9.74 7.32
C PHE A 41 -0.77 8.98 7.52
N GLU A 42 0.25 9.67 8.05
CA GLU A 42 1.56 9.10 8.35
C GLU A 42 1.48 7.95 9.37
N ARG A 43 0.78 8.14 10.50
CA ARG A 43 0.58 7.06 11.47
C ARG A 43 -0.14 5.85 10.86
N CYS A 44 -1.15 6.11 10.02
CA CYS A 44 -1.89 5.03 9.36
C CYS A 44 -1.01 4.27 8.37
N ILE A 45 -0.16 4.95 7.59
CA ILE A 45 0.67 4.30 6.58
C ILE A 45 1.80 3.48 7.22
N GLN A 46 2.40 3.97 8.31
CA GLN A 46 3.40 3.22 9.06
C GLN A 46 2.80 1.96 9.68
N ALA A 47 1.60 2.06 10.30
CA ALA A 47 0.89 0.91 10.85
C ALA A 47 0.51 -0.11 9.77
N TYR A 48 0.10 0.37 8.59
CA TYR A 48 -0.16 -0.46 7.42
C TYR A 48 1.09 -1.22 6.98
N ILE A 49 2.23 -0.54 6.78
CA ILE A 49 3.47 -1.16 6.32
C ILE A 49 3.94 -2.23 7.29
N ARG A 50 4.00 -1.90 8.60
CA ARG A 50 4.40 -2.87 9.64
C ARG A 50 3.54 -4.13 9.60
N GLU A 51 2.22 -4.00 9.47
CA GLU A 51 1.32 -5.16 9.37
C GLU A 51 1.49 -5.96 8.08
N ARG A 52 1.79 -5.29 6.96
CA ARG A 52 1.97 -5.98 5.67
C ARG A 52 3.29 -6.74 5.61
N LEU A 53 4.34 -6.16 6.18
CA LEU A 53 5.69 -6.71 6.17
C LEU A 53 5.98 -7.64 7.36
N SER A 54 5.14 -7.66 8.40
CA SER A 54 5.28 -8.63 9.51
C SER A 54 4.94 -10.08 9.12
N LYS A 55 4.54 -10.34 7.88
CA LYS A 55 4.18 -11.69 7.41
C LYS A 55 5.45 -12.43 6.98
N HIS A 56 5.67 -13.63 7.51
CA HIS A 56 6.90 -14.44 7.30
C HIS A 56 7.06 -15.05 5.89
N ASP A 57 6.27 -14.62 4.91
CA ASP A 57 6.17 -15.24 3.58
C ASP A 57 6.29 -14.18 2.50
N ILE A 58 7.44 -13.51 2.46
CA ILE A 58 7.75 -12.40 1.55
C ILE A 58 9.06 -12.71 0.83
N TRP A 59 9.04 -12.61 -0.49
CA TRP A 59 10.25 -12.62 -1.29
C TRP A 59 10.83 -11.20 -1.34
N THR A 60 11.98 -10.99 -0.73
CA THR A 60 12.56 -9.66 -0.49
C THR A 60 13.44 -9.13 -1.63
N ASP A 61 13.33 -9.66 -2.85
CA ASP A 61 14.08 -9.13 -4.00
C ASP A 61 13.63 -7.69 -4.35
N ARG A 62 12.32 -7.47 -4.45
CA ARG A 62 11.76 -6.19 -4.92
C ARG A 62 10.55 -5.74 -4.12
N LEU A 63 10.55 -4.45 -3.80
CA LEU A 63 9.40 -3.74 -3.27
C LEU A 63 9.06 -2.56 -4.19
N PHE A 64 7.79 -2.38 -4.51
CA PHE A 64 7.30 -1.16 -5.13
C PHE A 64 6.53 -0.34 -4.11
N ILE A 65 6.85 0.95 -4.02
CA ILE A 65 6.09 1.94 -3.27
C ILE A 65 5.37 2.80 -4.30
N THR A 66 4.07 2.60 -4.46
CA THR A 66 3.25 3.33 -5.44
C THR A 66 2.39 4.37 -4.76
N TYR A 67 2.47 5.62 -5.20
CA TYR A 67 1.77 6.74 -4.58
C TYR A 67 1.17 7.73 -5.57
N THR A 68 0.11 8.40 -5.13
CA THR A 68 -0.44 9.61 -5.76
C THR A 68 0.20 10.85 -5.11
N ALA A 69 -0.34 12.06 -5.28
CA ALA A 69 0.22 13.23 -4.60
C ALA A 69 0.26 13.04 -3.07
N VAL A 70 1.48 12.96 -2.51
CA VAL A 70 1.79 12.85 -1.08
C VAL A 70 2.96 13.79 -0.72
N PRO A 71 3.04 14.30 0.52
CA PRO A 71 4.19 15.09 0.95
C PRO A 71 5.49 14.26 0.98
N PRO A 72 6.67 14.87 0.69
CA PRO A 72 7.96 14.18 0.78
C PRO A 72 8.25 13.56 2.16
N SER A 73 7.82 14.22 3.24
CA SER A 73 7.99 13.69 4.61
C SER A 73 7.28 12.34 4.81
N VAL A 74 6.16 12.12 4.13
CA VAL A 74 5.44 10.85 4.21
C VAL A 74 6.21 9.74 3.47
N LEU A 75 6.82 10.05 2.33
CA LEU A 75 7.65 9.09 1.60
C LEU A 75 8.88 8.69 2.42
N GLN A 76 9.52 9.66 3.08
CA GLN A 76 10.62 9.40 3.99
C GLN A 76 10.18 8.46 5.13
N ALA A 77 9.08 8.78 5.83
CA ALA A 77 8.55 7.93 6.90
C ALA A 77 8.19 6.52 6.43
N VAL A 78 7.73 6.37 5.19
CA VAL A 78 7.43 5.07 4.56
C VAL A 78 8.71 4.27 4.34
N LEU A 79 9.74 4.88 3.75
CA LEU A 79 11.03 4.23 3.49
C LEU A 79 11.72 3.79 4.79
N GLU A 80 11.73 4.66 5.80
CA GLU A 80 12.25 4.34 7.14
C GLU A 80 11.50 3.14 7.74
N THR A 81 10.16 3.15 7.70
CA THR A 81 9.35 2.05 8.23
C THR A 81 9.56 0.74 7.47
N VAL A 82 9.73 0.79 6.15
CA VAL A 82 10.04 -0.41 5.34
C VAL A 82 11.37 -1.00 5.79
N ASN A 83 12.42 -0.18 5.93
CA ASN A 83 13.76 -0.62 6.31
C ASN A 83 13.80 -1.16 7.75
N GLU A 84 12.94 -0.68 8.65
CA GLU A 84 12.77 -1.26 10.00
C GLU A 84 12.12 -2.66 9.95
N CYS A 85 11.28 -2.94 8.96
CA CYS A 85 10.49 -4.17 8.91
C CYS A 85 11.17 -5.31 8.14
N ALA A 86 11.82 -4.99 7.02
CA ALA A 86 12.44 -5.97 6.14
C ALA A 86 13.51 -5.32 5.25
N HIS A 87 14.55 -6.08 4.93
CA HIS A 87 15.58 -5.65 3.97
C HIS A 87 15.24 -6.15 2.58
N PHE A 88 14.90 -5.23 1.68
CA PHE A 88 14.67 -5.52 0.26
C PHE A 88 15.92 -5.20 -0.56
N SER A 89 16.29 -6.06 -1.53
CA SER A 89 17.42 -5.80 -2.44
C SER A 89 17.18 -4.56 -3.29
N HIS A 90 15.93 -4.36 -3.73
CA HIS A 90 15.53 -3.22 -4.54
C HIS A 90 14.20 -2.61 -4.06
N ILE A 91 14.19 -1.29 -3.88
CA ILE A 91 12.98 -0.51 -3.58
C ILE A 91 12.75 0.46 -4.73
N TYR A 92 11.58 0.38 -5.36
CA TYR A 92 11.19 1.22 -6.47
C TYR A 92 10.05 2.15 -6.09
N GLU A 93 10.31 3.45 -6.11
CA GLU A 93 9.28 4.47 -6.01
C GLU A 93 8.57 4.67 -7.34
N THR A 94 7.23 4.68 -7.32
CA THR A 94 6.42 4.83 -8.52
C THR A 94 5.26 5.79 -8.28
N ARG A 95 5.05 6.73 -9.20
CA ARG A 95 3.89 7.62 -9.18
C ARG A 95 2.75 6.99 -9.95
N ALA A 96 1.56 6.93 -9.35
CA ALA A 96 0.37 6.44 -10.01
C ALA A 96 -0.02 7.35 -11.20
N GLY A 97 -0.27 6.75 -12.36
CA GLY A 97 -0.71 7.47 -13.56
C GLY A 97 -2.09 8.13 -13.40
N CYS A 98 -2.50 8.91 -14.41
CA CYS A 98 -3.73 9.73 -14.36
C CYS A 98 -4.98 8.90 -14.07
N THR A 99 -5.21 7.78 -14.78
CA THR A 99 -6.39 6.92 -14.59
C THR A 99 -6.52 6.42 -13.16
N VAL A 100 -5.42 5.90 -12.58
CA VAL A 100 -5.41 5.40 -11.21
C VAL A 100 -5.62 6.56 -10.23
N SER A 101 -4.94 7.69 -10.45
CA SER A 101 -5.06 8.88 -9.62
C SER A 101 -6.47 9.48 -9.62
N CYS A 102 -7.16 9.53 -10.77
CA CYS A 102 -8.56 9.98 -10.86
C CYS A 102 -9.51 9.10 -10.04
N HIS A 103 -9.20 7.81 -9.91
CA HIS A 103 -10.00 6.90 -9.10
C HIS A 103 -9.60 6.96 -7.63
N CYS A 104 -8.32 7.01 -7.29
CA CYS A 104 -7.86 6.91 -5.90
C CYS A 104 -7.91 8.26 -5.16
N GLY A 105 -7.72 9.36 -5.87
CA GLY A 105 -7.55 10.69 -5.29
C GLY A 105 -6.16 10.90 -4.66
N PRO A 106 -5.83 12.15 -4.26
CA PRO A 106 -4.58 12.46 -3.58
C PRO A 106 -4.48 11.75 -2.21
N GLY A 107 -3.26 11.56 -1.70
CA GLY A 107 -3.07 10.90 -0.41
C GLY A 107 -3.30 9.38 -0.43
N THR A 108 -3.19 8.74 -1.60
CA THR A 108 -3.17 7.28 -1.73
C THR A 108 -1.74 6.78 -1.88
N LEU A 109 -1.37 5.79 -1.06
CA LEU A 109 -0.09 5.07 -1.13
C LEU A 109 -0.32 3.58 -0.86
N GLY A 110 0.39 2.73 -1.59
CA GLY A 110 0.41 1.29 -1.36
C GLY A 110 1.80 0.71 -1.58
N ILE A 111 2.04 -0.47 -1.00
CA ILE A 111 3.23 -1.27 -1.28
C ILE A 111 2.85 -2.53 -2.03
N LEU A 112 3.72 -2.95 -2.97
CA LEU A 112 3.55 -4.18 -3.74
C LEU A 112 4.82 -5.02 -3.63
N PHE A 113 4.64 -6.29 -3.30
CA PHE A 113 5.70 -7.27 -3.17
C PHE A 113 5.14 -8.66 -3.47
N ILE A 114 6.02 -9.61 -3.73
CA ILE A 114 5.65 -11.00 -3.98
C ILE A 114 5.67 -11.76 -2.66
N ARG A 115 4.63 -12.55 -2.42
CA ARG A 115 4.59 -13.51 -1.32
C ARG A 115 5.15 -14.86 -1.77
N GLY A 116 5.77 -15.59 -0.85
CA GLY A 116 6.42 -16.86 -1.18
C GLY A 116 7.94 -16.80 -1.07
N LYS A 117 8.55 -17.95 -1.33
CA LYS A 117 9.97 -18.06 -1.70
C LYS A 117 10.15 -17.61 -3.15
N ASN A 118 11.40 -17.52 -3.61
CA ASN A 118 11.72 -17.17 -5.00
C ASN A 118 10.82 -17.96 -5.98
N PRO A 119 9.90 -17.30 -6.71
CA PRO A 119 8.94 -17.96 -7.58
C PRO A 119 9.59 -18.57 -8.82
N PHE A 120 10.86 -18.23 -9.09
CA PHE A 120 11.62 -18.70 -10.25
C PHE A 120 12.54 -19.89 -9.92
N GLY A 121 12.69 -20.28 -8.65
CA GLY A 121 13.46 -21.48 -8.26
C GLY A 121 14.97 -21.41 -8.49
N PHE A 122 15.53 -20.25 -8.83
CA PHE A 122 16.97 -20.04 -8.97
C PHE A 122 17.55 -19.48 -7.66
N GLU A 123 18.61 -20.07 -7.13
CA GLU A 123 19.42 -19.41 -6.11
C GLU A 123 20.20 -18.29 -6.78
N ILE A 124 20.00 -17.06 -6.32
CA ILE A 124 20.79 -15.92 -6.78
C ILE A 124 22.06 -15.96 -5.92
N GLU A 125 23.16 -16.50 -6.49
CA GLU A 125 24.52 -16.33 -5.94
C GLU A 125 24.95 -14.86 -5.97
#